data_AF-A0A1F2QU12-F1
#
_entry.id   AF-A0A1F2QU12-F1
#
_cell.length_a   1.000
_cell.length_b   1.000
_cell.length_c   1.000
_cell.angle_alpha   90.00
_cell.angle_beta   90.00
_cell.angle_gamma   90.00
#
_symmetry.space_group_name_H-M   'P 1'
#
loop_
_entity.id
_entity.type
_entity.pdbx_description
1 polymer ?
#
loop_
_entity_poly.entity_id
_entity_poly.type
_entity_poly.pdbx_seq_one_letter_code
_entity_poly.pdbx_strand_id
1 'polypeptide(L)'
;MTVAFAGGLALVLLSSGAAKPQAAPTPPTPPTSFDQLWAAHVKANAAGDAENARRLFREIRRLRIERNIDSLDELGLALVARGGARLEGGDRQGAEEDYRSAIALAPYLPDGHFALARALLAEGPLRIVPAIQAGAGGLLAQLPTVRGRLNALSLAIVVSLLVAFTVTWALAAALLAQHGGLLRHDLEEFLGPSQSRAASGALYLLLVLLPIATCQGWGWLPLWWLALLFVYMGRVEKAVSIAVLVAFVAAGPAVARSAS
;
A
#
# COMPACT_ATOMS: atom_id res chain seq x y z
N MET A 1 -90.49 35.42 -12.19
CA MET A 1 -91.05 34.11 -11.77
C MET A 1 -90.25 33.02 -12.47
N THR A 2 -90.04 31.89 -11.76
CA THR A 2 -89.59 30.56 -12.23
C THR A 2 -88.14 30.34 -12.69
N VAL A 3 -87.28 30.10 -11.69
CA VAL A 3 -86.40 28.93 -11.44
C VAL A 3 -86.24 27.89 -12.57
N ALA A 4 -84.99 27.49 -12.88
CA ALA A 4 -84.57 26.08 -12.96
C ALA A 4 -83.04 25.90 -13.01
N PHE A 5 -82.57 25.01 -12.15
CA PHE A 5 -81.20 24.53 -11.91
C PHE A 5 -80.88 23.34 -12.83
N ALA A 6 -79.69 23.27 -13.41
CA ALA A 6 -78.97 22.06 -13.88
C ALA A 6 -77.69 22.53 -14.61
N GLY A 7 -76.49 22.02 -14.45
CA GLY A 7 -75.94 20.86 -13.74
C GLY A 7 -74.49 20.69 -14.24
N GLY A 8 -73.66 19.93 -13.51
CA GLY A 8 -72.43 19.35 -14.05
C GLY A 8 -71.12 20.05 -13.66
N LEU A 9 -70.61 19.71 -12.48
CA LEU A 9 -69.23 19.94 -12.06
C LEU A 9 -68.36 18.84 -12.71
N ALA A 10 -67.68 19.15 -13.82
CA ALA A 10 -66.74 18.23 -14.47
C ALA A 10 -65.32 18.47 -13.92
N LEU A 11 -64.88 17.55 -13.06
CA LEU A 11 -63.52 17.45 -12.54
C LEU A 11 -62.58 17.03 -13.68
N VAL A 12 -61.81 17.98 -14.23
CA VAL A 12 -60.74 17.68 -15.20
C VAL A 12 -59.56 17.08 -14.45
N LEU A 13 -59.40 15.76 -14.58
CA LEU A 13 -58.20 15.02 -14.18
C LEU A 13 -57.01 15.47 -15.06
N LEU A 14 -56.03 16.13 -14.44
CA LEU A 14 -54.72 16.34 -15.05
C LEU A 14 -54.03 14.98 -15.24
N SER A 15 -54.06 14.49 -16.48
CA SER A 15 -53.21 13.39 -16.94
C SER A 15 -51.74 13.84 -16.91
N SER A 16 -51.05 13.49 -15.82
CA SER A 16 -49.60 13.54 -15.71
C SER A 16 -49.00 12.46 -16.62
N GLY A 17 -48.88 12.75 -17.90
CA GLY A 17 -48.03 11.98 -18.81
C GLY A 17 -46.57 12.17 -18.42
N ALA A 18 -46.07 11.32 -17.52
CA ALA A 18 -44.65 11.23 -17.22
C ALA A 18 -43.92 10.78 -18.49
N ALA A 19 -43.38 11.74 -19.24
CA ALA A 19 -42.46 11.47 -20.33
C ALA A 19 -41.30 10.65 -19.76
N LYS A 20 -41.14 9.41 -20.24
CA LYS A 20 -39.94 8.62 -19.99
C LYS A 20 -38.73 9.49 -20.33
N PRO A 21 -37.71 9.59 -19.46
CA PRO A 21 -36.50 10.29 -19.82
C PRO A 21 -35.93 9.65 -21.09
N GLN A 22 -36.01 10.40 -22.18
CA GLN A 22 -35.45 10.02 -23.45
C GLN A 22 -33.95 9.98 -23.23
N ALA A 23 -33.39 8.77 -23.18
CA ALA A 23 -31.96 8.57 -23.13
C ALA A 23 -31.36 9.42 -24.26
N ALA A 24 -30.45 10.32 -23.89
CA ALA A 24 -29.73 11.13 -24.86
C ALA A 24 -29.22 10.20 -25.97
N PRO A 25 -29.41 10.54 -27.26
CA PRO A 25 -28.81 9.74 -28.32
C PRO A 25 -27.32 9.68 -28.04
N THR A 26 -26.82 8.46 -27.81
CA THR A 26 -25.37 8.21 -27.78
C THR A 26 -24.79 8.82 -29.06
N PRO A 27 -23.73 9.64 -28.97
CA PRO A 27 -23.14 10.19 -30.18
C PRO A 27 -22.75 9.02 -31.10
N PRO A 28 -22.99 9.14 -32.42
CA PRO A 28 -22.66 8.09 -33.37
C PRO A 28 -21.13 7.91 -33.37
N THR A 29 -20.60 6.82 -32.84
CA THR A 29 -19.18 6.47 -33.04
C THR A 29 -19.02 5.82 -34.41
N PRO A 30 -18.36 6.54 -35.34
CA PRO A 30 -17.06 6.07 -35.79
C PRO A 30 -16.07 7.24 -36.01
N PRO A 31 -14.88 7.17 -35.42
CA PRO A 31 -13.76 6.52 -36.12
C PRO A 31 -12.94 5.61 -35.18
N THR A 32 -12.83 4.33 -35.56
CA THR A 32 -11.97 3.31 -34.96
C THR A 32 -11.94 3.31 -33.41
N SER A 33 -12.87 2.57 -32.80
CA SER A 33 -12.86 2.36 -31.33
C SER A 33 -11.64 1.53 -30.92
N PHE A 34 -11.10 1.77 -29.72
CA PHE A 34 -10.05 0.92 -29.14
C PHE A 34 -10.47 -0.54 -29.11
N ASP A 35 -11.75 -0.82 -28.81
CA ASP A 35 -12.30 -2.17 -28.76
C ASP A 35 -12.24 -2.87 -30.12
N GLN A 36 -12.48 -2.12 -31.20
CA GLN A 36 -12.45 -2.67 -32.56
C GLN A 36 -11.02 -3.01 -32.99
N LEU A 37 -10.07 -2.11 -32.70
CA LEU A 37 -8.64 -2.38 -32.96
C LEU A 37 -8.12 -3.52 -32.09
N TRP A 38 -8.54 -3.56 -30.83
CA TRP A 38 -8.16 -4.61 -29.90
C TRP A 38 -8.72 -5.96 -30.32
N ALA A 39 -9.99 -6.04 -30.66
CA ALA A 39 -10.61 -7.26 -31.18
C ALA A 39 -9.93 -7.75 -32.46
N ALA A 40 -9.62 -6.83 -33.40
CA ALA A 40 -8.86 -7.17 -34.60
C ALA A 40 -7.44 -7.66 -34.26
N HIS A 41 -6.77 -7.03 -33.29
CA HIS A 41 -5.44 -7.42 -32.83
C HIS A 41 -5.44 -8.82 -32.21
N VAL A 42 -6.41 -9.12 -31.35
CA VAL A 42 -6.59 -10.46 -30.75
C VAL A 42 -6.86 -11.49 -31.83
N LYS A 43 -7.72 -11.18 -32.81
CA LYS A 43 -8.01 -12.07 -33.94
C LYS A 43 -6.77 -12.33 -34.80
N ALA A 44 -5.97 -11.31 -35.10
CA ALA A 44 -4.73 -11.46 -35.87
C ALA A 44 -3.71 -12.34 -35.12
N ASN A 45 -3.57 -12.14 -33.81
CA ASN A 45 -2.74 -12.99 -32.95
C ASN A 45 -3.21 -14.46 -32.93
N ALA A 46 -4.52 -14.69 -32.86
CA ALA A 46 -5.08 -16.04 -32.89
C ALA A 46 -4.88 -16.72 -34.25
N ALA A 47 -4.85 -15.94 -35.34
CA ALA A 47 -4.58 -16.42 -36.69
C ALA A 47 -3.07 -16.61 -36.99
N GLY A 48 -2.18 -16.28 -36.05
CA GLY A 48 -0.73 -16.33 -36.26
C GLY A 48 -0.17 -15.21 -37.15
N ASP A 49 -0.97 -14.21 -37.51
CA ASP A 49 -0.57 -13.07 -38.33
C ASP A 49 0.11 -12.00 -37.46
N ALA A 50 1.38 -12.25 -37.16
CA ALA A 50 2.20 -11.39 -36.31
C ALA A 50 2.40 -9.99 -36.88
N GLU A 51 2.44 -9.84 -38.22
CA GLU A 51 2.63 -8.54 -38.86
C GLU A 51 1.41 -7.64 -38.65
N ASN A 52 0.22 -8.17 -38.92
CA ASN A 52 -1.02 -7.44 -38.74
C ASN A 52 -1.31 -7.16 -37.26
N ALA A 53 -1.04 -8.13 -36.37
CA ALA A 53 -1.16 -7.92 -34.93
C ALA A 53 -0.25 -6.76 -34.45
N ARG A 54 1.01 -6.72 -34.90
CA ARG A 54 1.95 -5.63 -34.58
C ARG A 54 1.49 -4.29 -35.15
N ARG A 55 0.95 -4.27 -36.38
CA ARG A 55 0.40 -3.05 -36.99
C ARG A 55 -0.77 -2.51 -36.16
N LEU A 56 -1.74 -3.35 -35.83
CA LEU A 56 -2.92 -2.97 -35.06
C LEU A 56 -2.54 -2.47 -33.65
N PHE A 57 -1.58 -3.13 -33.00
CA PHE A 57 -1.09 -2.69 -31.70
C PHE A 57 -0.40 -1.32 -31.73
N ARG A 58 0.39 -1.05 -32.79
CA ARG A 58 0.98 0.29 -33.00
C ARG A 58 -0.10 1.35 -33.17
N GLU A 59 -1.19 1.05 -33.87
CA GLU A 59 -2.30 1.97 -34.05
C GLU A 59 -3.02 2.26 -32.72
N ILE A 60 -3.24 1.24 -31.88
CA ILE A 60 -3.80 1.42 -30.52
C ILE A 60 -2.91 2.37 -29.71
N ARG A 61 -1.60 2.15 -29.70
CA ARG A 61 -0.65 3.02 -28.98
C ARG A 61 -0.67 4.44 -29.52
N ARG A 62 -0.68 4.60 -30.84
CA ARG A 62 -0.73 5.89 -31.52
C ARG A 62 -2.00 6.65 -31.12
N LEU A 63 -3.17 6.04 -31.25
CA LEU A 63 -4.44 6.65 -30.90
C LEU A 63 -4.54 7.01 -29.41
N ARG A 64 -3.96 6.19 -28.53
CA ARG A 64 -3.89 6.51 -27.09
C ARG A 64 -3.16 7.84 -26.87
N ILE A 65 -2.01 8.02 -27.52
CA ILE A 65 -1.19 9.24 -27.40
C ILE A 65 -1.90 10.42 -28.07
N GLU A 66 -2.42 10.24 -29.29
CA GLU A 66 -3.13 11.30 -30.04
C GLU A 66 -4.37 11.82 -29.30
N ARG A 67 -5.09 10.94 -28.60
CA ARG A 67 -6.28 11.29 -27.81
C ARG A 67 -5.95 11.69 -26.37
N ASN A 68 -4.67 11.77 -26.00
CA ASN A 68 -4.20 12.07 -24.65
C ASN A 68 -4.89 11.22 -23.57
N ILE A 69 -4.99 9.91 -23.82
CA ILE A 69 -5.53 8.95 -22.85
C ILE A 69 -4.37 8.43 -22.01
N ASP A 70 -4.43 8.67 -20.70
CA ASP A 70 -3.33 8.38 -19.79
C ASP A 70 -3.04 6.88 -19.68
N SER A 71 -4.07 6.04 -19.66
CA SER A 71 -3.93 4.58 -19.60
C SER A 71 -5.11 3.84 -20.22
N LEU A 72 -4.81 2.64 -20.75
CA LEU A 72 -5.81 1.68 -21.23
C LEU A 72 -5.77 0.44 -20.33
N ASP A 73 -6.20 0.62 -19.08
CA ASP A 73 -6.02 -0.38 -18.01
C ASP A 73 -6.66 -1.73 -18.34
N GLU A 74 -7.84 -1.75 -18.96
CA GLU A 74 -8.53 -2.98 -19.36
C GLU A 74 -7.72 -3.79 -20.37
N LEU A 75 -7.15 -3.12 -21.39
CA LEU A 75 -6.29 -3.76 -22.38
C LEU A 75 -4.96 -4.21 -21.76
N GLY A 76 -4.41 -3.40 -20.85
CA GLY A 76 -3.23 -3.73 -20.06
C GLY A 76 -3.45 -5.00 -19.24
N LEU A 77 -4.56 -5.10 -18.51
CA LEU A 77 -4.89 -6.27 -17.69
C LEU A 77 -5.13 -7.51 -18.54
N ALA A 78 -5.76 -7.38 -19.71
CA ALA A 78 -5.93 -8.48 -20.66
C ALA A 78 -4.58 -9.04 -21.14
N LEU A 79 -3.60 -8.17 -21.40
CA LEU A 79 -2.23 -8.58 -21.75
C LEU A 79 -1.52 -9.26 -20.57
N VAL A 80 -1.69 -8.76 -19.35
CA VAL A 80 -1.14 -9.41 -18.15
C VAL A 80 -1.72 -10.81 -17.97
N ALA A 81 -3.04 -10.98 -18.13
CA ALA A 81 -3.69 -12.28 -18.04
C ALA A 81 -3.17 -13.25 -19.11
N ARG A 82 -3.05 -12.79 -20.37
CA ARG A 82 -2.49 -13.60 -21.46
C ARG A 82 -1.03 -13.98 -21.22
N GLY A 83 -0.20 -13.04 -20.78
CA GLY A 83 1.19 -13.30 -20.44
C GLY A 83 1.31 -14.33 -19.31
N GLY A 84 0.43 -14.27 -18.30
CA GLY A 84 0.32 -15.30 -17.26
C GLY A 84 0.04 -16.69 -17.83
N ALA A 85 -0.97 -16.81 -18.70
CA ALA A 85 -1.30 -18.09 -19.34
C ALA A 85 -0.15 -18.63 -20.22
N ARG A 86 0.59 -17.75 -20.91
CA ARG A 86 1.80 -18.12 -21.67
C ARG A 86 2.92 -18.62 -20.78
N LEU A 87 3.12 -17.96 -19.63
CA LEU A 87 4.14 -18.35 -18.66
C LEU A 87 3.84 -19.74 -18.08
N GLU A 88 2.57 -20.02 -17.76
CA GLU A 88 2.09 -21.34 -17.33
C GLU A 88 2.28 -22.40 -18.43
N GLY A 89 2.05 -22.02 -19.69
CA GLY A 89 2.32 -22.85 -20.87
C GLY A 89 3.80 -23.00 -21.25
N GLY A 90 4.72 -22.36 -20.52
CA GLY A 90 6.18 -22.43 -20.78
C GLY A 90 6.71 -21.44 -21.82
N ASP A 91 5.85 -20.65 -22.47
CA ASP A 91 6.23 -19.58 -23.40
C ASP A 91 6.64 -18.31 -22.63
N ARG A 92 7.85 -18.36 -22.05
CA ARG A 92 8.40 -17.25 -21.25
C ARG A 92 8.63 -15.98 -22.09
N GLN A 93 9.11 -16.13 -23.32
CA GLN A 93 9.40 -14.99 -24.19
C GLN A 93 8.12 -14.26 -24.60
N GLY A 94 7.08 -15.00 -25.01
CA GLY A 94 5.78 -14.42 -25.32
C GLY A 94 5.11 -13.79 -24.10
N ALA A 95 5.31 -14.35 -22.89
CA ALA A 95 4.83 -13.75 -21.65
C ALA A 95 5.51 -12.39 -21.36
N GLU A 96 6.84 -12.30 -21.49
CA GLU A 96 7.54 -11.04 -21.32
C GLU A 96 7.09 -9.96 -22.31
N GLU A 97 6.89 -10.34 -23.58
CA GLU A 97 6.40 -9.43 -24.62
C GLU A 97 5.00 -8.88 -24.28
N ASP A 98 4.10 -9.72 -23.78
CA ASP A 98 2.78 -9.31 -23.35
C ASP A 98 2.84 -8.38 -22.14
N TYR A 99 3.70 -8.65 -21.15
CA TYR A 99 3.87 -7.76 -19.99
C TYR A 99 4.45 -6.40 -20.37
N ARG A 100 5.45 -6.36 -21.28
CA ARG A 100 5.98 -5.10 -21.81
C ARG A 100 4.92 -4.34 -22.61
N SER A 101 4.10 -5.05 -23.38
CA SER A 101 2.98 -4.48 -24.11
C SER A 101 1.91 -3.90 -23.17
N ALA A 102 1.64 -4.58 -22.04
CA ALA A 102 0.74 -4.09 -21.00
C ALA A 102 1.24 -2.77 -20.41
N ILE A 103 2.51 -2.70 -20.00
CA ILE A 103 3.15 -1.47 -19.48
C ILE A 103 3.11 -0.36 -20.53
N ALA A 104 3.29 -0.70 -21.81
CA ALA A 104 3.24 0.28 -22.88
C ALA A 104 1.85 0.88 -23.12
N LEU A 105 0.76 0.15 -22.79
CA LEU A 105 -0.64 0.60 -22.88
C LEU A 105 -1.16 1.25 -21.60
N ALA A 106 -0.73 0.74 -20.44
CA ALA A 106 -1.14 1.20 -19.13
C ALA A 106 0.10 1.37 -18.22
N PRO A 107 0.83 2.50 -18.34
CA PRO A 107 2.06 2.72 -17.59
C PRO A 107 1.85 2.77 -16.07
N TYR A 108 0.65 3.17 -15.65
CA TYR A 108 0.23 3.31 -14.25
C TYR A 108 -0.44 2.05 -13.69
N LEU A 109 -0.56 0.97 -14.47
CA LEU A 109 -1.10 -0.30 -14.00
C LEU A 109 0.01 -1.11 -13.31
N PRO A 110 -0.04 -1.32 -11.97
CA PRO A 110 1.03 -1.99 -11.25
C PRO A 110 1.21 -3.46 -11.66
N ASP A 111 0.11 -4.12 -12.05
CA ASP A 111 0.10 -5.55 -12.38
C ASP A 111 1.04 -5.90 -13.53
N GLY A 112 1.13 -5.04 -14.55
CA GLY A 112 2.04 -5.25 -15.68
C GLY A 112 3.51 -5.22 -15.28
N HIS A 113 3.86 -4.26 -14.41
CA HIS A 113 5.21 -4.11 -13.88
C HIS A 113 5.61 -5.27 -12.95
N PHE A 114 4.73 -5.67 -12.02
CA PHE A 114 5.03 -6.79 -11.13
C PHE A 114 5.06 -8.12 -11.86
N ALA A 115 4.18 -8.33 -12.84
CA ALA A 115 4.21 -9.52 -13.66
C ALA A 115 5.52 -9.63 -14.47
N LEU A 116 6.00 -8.52 -15.05
CA LEU A 116 7.30 -8.47 -15.72
C LEU A 116 8.45 -8.72 -14.74
N ALA A 117 8.45 -8.08 -13.57
CA ALA A 117 9.48 -8.27 -12.56
C ALA A 117 9.59 -9.74 -12.13
N ARG A 118 8.45 -10.39 -11.87
CA ARG A 118 8.37 -11.80 -11.50
C ARG A 118 8.85 -12.72 -12.62
N ALA A 119 8.47 -12.44 -13.86
CA ALA A 119 8.92 -13.21 -15.02
C ALA A 119 10.44 -13.13 -15.18
N LEU A 120 11.02 -11.92 -15.06
CA LEU A 120 12.47 -11.70 -15.15
C LEU A 120 13.24 -12.39 -14.02
N LEU A 121 12.74 -12.34 -12.77
CA LEU A 121 13.36 -13.06 -11.65
C LEU A 121 13.39 -14.57 -11.86
N ALA A 122 12.38 -15.13 -12.54
CA ALA A 122 12.29 -16.56 -12.81
C ALA A 122 13.26 -17.04 -13.90
N GLU A 123 13.80 -16.15 -14.74
CA GLU A 123 14.77 -16.49 -15.79
C GLU A 123 16.21 -16.63 -15.27
N GLY A 124 16.54 -16.02 -14.13
CA GLY A 124 17.83 -16.20 -13.45
C GLY A 124 18.55 -14.91 -13.06
N PRO A 125 19.78 -15.02 -12.51
CA PRO A 125 20.47 -13.92 -11.82
C PRO A 125 20.86 -12.75 -12.74
N LEU A 126 21.06 -13.00 -14.05
CA LEU A 126 21.39 -11.97 -15.04
C LEU A 126 20.24 -10.98 -15.27
N ARG A 127 19.01 -11.34 -14.88
CA ARG A 127 17.81 -10.53 -15.08
C ARG A 127 17.38 -9.77 -13.80
N ILE A 128 18.18 -9.82 -12.73
CA ILE A 128 17.87 -9.14 -11.47
C ILE A 128 17.75 -7.62 -11.65
N VAL A 129 18.67 -6.99 -12.39
CA VAL A 129 18.64 -5.54 -12.62
C VAL A 129 17.35 -5.10 -13.32
N PRO A 130 16.97 -5.65 -14.48
CA PRO A 130 15.71 -5.27 -15.11
C PRO A 130 14.49 -5.69 -14.28
N ALA A 131 14.58 -6.75 -13.47
CA ALA A 131 13.51 -7.11 -12.55
C ALA A 131 13.31 -6.09 -11.43
N ILE A 132 14.40 -5.57 -10.84
CA ILE A 132 14.34 -4.49 -9.85
C ILE A 132 13.75 -3.23 -10.48
N GLN A 133 14.15 -2.89 -11.71
CA GLN A 133 13.60 -1.74 -12.42
C GLN A 133 12.10 -1.89 -12.68
N ALA A 134 11.65 -3.06 -13.13
CA ALA A 134 10.23 -3.35 -13.30
C ALA A 134 9.48 -3.32 -11.96
N GLY A 135 10.04 -3.91 -10.90
CA GLY A 135 9.45 -3.90 -9.56
C GLY A 135 9.32 -2.48 -8.99
N ALA A 136 10.35 -1.64 -9.18
CA ALA A 136 10.31 -0.23 -8.84
C ALA A 136 9.27 0.52 -9.68
N GLY A 137 9.17 0.23 -10.98
CA GLY A 137 8.12 0.76 -11.85
C GLY A 137 6.71 0.44 -11.35
N GLY A 138 6.49 -0.79 -10.86
CA GLY A 138 5.22 -1.21 -10.28
C GLY A 138 4.90 -0.50 -8.96
N LEU A 139 5.90 -0.31 -8.11
CA LEU A 139 5.75 0.45 -6.86
C LEU A 139 5.45 1.93 -7.15
N LEU A 140 6.12 2.53 -8.12
CA LEU A 140 5.86 3.91 -8.55
C LEU A 140 4.49 4.05 -9.22
N ALA A 141 4.06 3.07 -10.01
CA ALA A 141 2.73 3.01 -10.63
C ALA A 141 1.60 2.94 -9.58
N GLN A 142 1.86 2.41 -8.38
CA GLN A 142 0.89 2.47 -7.29
C GLN A 142 0.68 3.90 -6.76
N LEU A 143 1.73 4.73 -6.69
CA LEU A 143 1.65 6.07 -6.07
C LEU A 143 0.51 6.97 -6.60
N PRO A 144 0.27 7.08 -7.93
CA PRO A 144 -0.83 7.90 -8.45
C PRO A 144 -2.22 7.25 -8.28
N THR A 145 -2.31 5.95 -8.03
CA THR A 145 -3.62 5.27 -7.85
C THR A 145 -4.16 5.51 -6.44
N VAL A 146 -5.48 5.68 -6.29
CA VAL A 146 -6.14 5.85 -4.98
C VAL A 146 -5.80 4.71 -4.01
N ARG A 147 -5.75 3.48 -4.54
CA ARG A 147 -5.42 2.27 -3.77
C ARG A 147 -3.94 2.23 -3.36
N GLY A 148 -3.03 2.67 -4.23
CA GLY A 148 -1.62 2.75 -3.90
C GLY A 148 -1.26 3.88 -2.95
N ARG A 149 -2.01 4.99 -2.93
CA ARG A 149 -1.89 6.01 -1.86
C ARG A 149 -2.21 5.43 -0.48
N LEU A 150 -3.26 4.62 -0.36
CA LEU A 150 -3.62 3.95 0.90
C LEU A 150 -2.54 2.93 1.34
N ASN A 151 -2.02 2.15 0.39
CA ASN A 151 -0.94 1.20 0.67
C ASN A 151 0.37 1.93 1.05
N ALA A 152 0.70 3.04 0.40
CA ALA A 152 1.87 3.86 0.71
C ALA A 152 1.76 4.50 2.10
N LEU A 153 0.57 4.98 2.48
CA LEU A 153 0.32 5.47 3.83
C LEU A 153 0.46 4.36 4.87
N SER A 154 -0.12 3.18 4.61
CA SER A 154 0.02 2.01 5.48
C SER A 154 1.50 1.60 5.65
N LEU A 155 2.25 1.53 4.55
CA LEU A 155 3.68 1.22 4.59
C LEU A 155 4.47 2.28 5.35
N ALA A 156 4.19 3.56 5.11
CA ALA A 156 4.85 4.67 5.81
C ALA A 156 4.58 4.60 7.32
N ILE A 157 3.36 4.28 7.73
CA ILE A 157 2.98 4.07 9.13
C ILE A 157 3.79 2.91 9.74
N VAL A 158 3.81 1.75 9.08
CA VAL A 158 4.55 0.57 9.57
C VAL A 158 6.04 0.88 9.71
N VAL A 159 6.64 1.52 8.70
CA VAL A 159 8.05 1.93 8.74
C VAL A 159 8.29 2.93 9.88
N SER A 160 7.40 3.90 10.08
CA SER A 160 7.51 4.89 11.16
C SER A 160 7.45 4.24 12.53
N LEU A 161 6.55 3.28 12.73
CA LEU A 161 6.43 2.51 13.98
C LEU A 161 7.67 1.65 14.24
N LEU A 162 8.20 1.00 13.21
CA LEU A 162 9.45 0.21 13.31
C LEU A 162 10.63 1.11 13.69
N VAL A 163 10.80 2.25 13.03
CA VAL A 163 11.85 3.22 13.35
C VAL A 163 11.70 3.71 14.79
N ALA A 164 10.50 4.12 15.19
CA ALA A 164 10.25 4.59 16.56
C ALA A 164 10.53 3.50 17.60
N PHE A 165 10.14 2.25 17.33
CA PHE A 165 10.44 1.10 18.18
C PHE A 165 11.95 0.88 18.31
N THR A 166 12.69 0.87 17.19
CA THR A 166 14.15 0.71 17.17
C THR A 166 14.86 1.85 17.90
N VAL A 167 14.43 3.10 17.70
CA VAL A 167 14.99 4.27 18.39
C VAL A 167 14.76 4.17 19.89
N THR A 168 13.55 3.78 20.33
CA THR A 168 13.23 3.62 21.76
C THR A 168 14.09 2.51 22.38
N TRP A 169 14.27 1.40 21.69
CA TRP A 169 15.14 0.31 22.12
C TRP A 169 16.60 0.75 22.25
N ALA A 170 17.14 1.42 21.23
CA ALA A 170 18.51 1.90 21.22
C ALA A 170 18.76 2.92 22.35
N LEU A 171 17.84 3.86 22.54
CA LEU A 171 17.90 4.85 23.62
C LEU A 171 17.87 4.18 25.00
N ALA A 172 16.91 3.27 25.22
CA ALA A 172 16.77 2.58 26.50
C ALA A 172 18.00 1.71 26.82
N ALA A 173 18.54 1.00 25.82
CA ALA A 173 19.76 0.21 25.97
C ALA A 173 20.99 1.09 26.27
N ALA A 174 21.13 2.24 25.59
CA ALA A 174 22.21 3.18 25.86
C ALA A 174 22.14 3.75 27.29
N LEU A 175 20.94 4.14 27.73
CA LEU A 175 20.73 4.65 29.09
C LEU A 175 20.96 3.57 30.14
N LEU A 176 20.58 2.31 29.87
CA LEU A 176 20.87 1.19 30.75
C LEU A 176 22.38 0.91 30.84
N ALA A 177 23.11 1.01 29.74
CA ALA A 177 24.56 0.87 29.76
C ALA A 177 25.25 2.01 30.55
N GLN A 178 24.72 3.23 30.46
CA GLN A 178 25.28 4.41 31.13
C GLN A 178 24.93 4.46 32.63
N HIS A 179 23.67 4.20 32.99
CA HIS A 179 23.15 4.39 34.36
C HIS A 179 22.92 3.06 35.11
N GLY A 180 23.00 1.92 34.44
CA GLY A 180 22.77 0.61 35.07
C GLY A 180 23.78 0.29 36.17
N GLY A 181 24.99 0.84 36.10
CA GLY A 181 25.99 0.75 37.17
C GLY A 181 25.53 1.45 38.45
N LEU A 182 24.88 2.62 38.34
CA LEU A 182 24.34 3.36 39.48
C LEU A 182 23.19 2.60 40.13
N LEU A 183 22.27 2.08 39.32
CA LEU A 183 21.17 1.25 39.82
C LEU A 183 21.69 0.04 40.60
N ARG A 184 22.69 -0.67 40.06
CA ARG A 184 23.28 -1.82 40.75
C ARG A 184 23.96 -1.41 42.05
N HIS A 185 24.66 -0.27 42.08
CA HIS A 185 25.32 0.23 43.28
C HIS A 185 24.30 0.54 44.39
N ASP A 186 23.19 1.19 44.07
CA ASP A 186 22.13 1.47 45.04
C ASP A 186 21.49 0.18 45.58
N LEU A 187 21.39 -0.86 44.76
CA LEU A 187 20.95 -2.19 45.20
C LEU A 187 21.98 -2.88 46.11
N GLU A 188 23.28 -2.70 45.84
CA GLU A 188 24.37 -3.19 46.72
C GLU A 188 24.30 -2.50 48.09
N GLU A 189 24.03 -1.19 48.13
CA GLU A 189 23.86 -0.43 49.37
C GLU A 189 22.61 -0.88 50.15
N PHE A 190 21.48 -1.07 49.46
CA PHE A 190 20.22 -1.48 50.08
C PHE A 190 20.27 -2.88 50.71
N LEU A 191 20.98 -3.83 50.09
CA LEU A 191 21.11 -5.21 50.60
C LEU A 191 22.11 -5.35 51.77
N GLY A 192 22.85 -4.27 52.06
CA GLY A 192 23.84 -4.20 53.13
C GLY A 192 25.14 -4.97 52.83
N PRO A 193 26.23 -4.66 53.55
CA PRO A 193 27.57 -5.20 53.26
C PRO A 193 27.72 -6.72 53.48
N SER A 194 26.71 -7.38 54.08
CA SER A 194 26.73 -8.81 54.38
C SER A 194 26.26 -9.70 53.22
N GLN A 195 25.54 -9.16 52.23
CA GLN A 195 25.18 -9.93 51.04
C GLN A 195 26.26 -9.85 49.96
N SER A 196 26.61 -11.01 49.41
CA SER A 196 27.65 -11.11 48.38
C SER A 196 27.27 -10.35 47.10
N ARG A 197 28.27 -9.82 46.38
CA ARG A 197 28.11 -9.16 45.06
C ARG A 197 27.24 -9.95 44.07
N ALA A 198 27.19 -11.27 44.23
CA ALA A 198 26.35 -12.15 43.41
C ALA A 198 24.85 -11.93 43.65
N ALA A 199 24.42 -11.66 44.89
CA ALA A 199 23.01 -11.43 45.22
C ALA A 199 22.50 -10.11 44.62
N SER A 200 23.29 -9.03 44.70
CA SER A 200 22.95 -7.77 44.02
C SER A 200 22.91 -7.93 42.50
N GLY A 201 23.88 -8.66 41.93
CA GLY A 201 23.85 -8.98 40.49
C GLY A 201 22.59 -9.74 40.07
N ALA A 202 22.16 -10.73 40.87
CA ALA A 202 20.93 -11.48 40.62
C ALA A 202 19.68 -10.59 40.74
N LEU A 203 19.62 -9.71 41.74
CA LEU A 203 18.51 -8.78 41.93
C LEU A 203 18.45 -7.75 40.78
N TYR A 204 19.59 -7.21 40.36
CA TYR A 204 19.71 -6.32 39.22
C TYR A 204 19.20 -7.00 37.94
N LEU A 205 19.64 -8.22 37.65
CA LEU A 205 19.17 -8.98 36.49
C LEU A 205 17.68 -9.27 36.56
N LEU A 206 17.17 -9.66 37.73
CA LEU A 206 15.75 -9.88 37.96
C LEU A 206 14.94 -8.61 37.71
N LEU A 207 15.42 -7.45 38.17
CA LEU A 207 14.74 -6.17 38.02
C LEU A 207 14.76 -5.69 36.57
N VAL A 208 15.91 -5.78 35.89
CA VAL A 208 16.05 -5.38 34.47
C VAL A 208 15.23 -6.28 33.54
N LEU A 209 15.16 -7.59 33.85
CA LEU A 209 14.43 -8.58 33.07
C LEU A 209 13.03 -8.86 33.62
N LEU A 210 12.54 -8.04 34.54
CA LEU A 210 11.24 -8.25 35.19
C LEU A 210 10.08 -8.41 34.19
N PRO A 211 9.96 -7.62 33.11
CA PRO A 211 8.91 -7.80 32.11
C PRO A 211 8.96 -9.15 31.39
N ILE A 212 10.16 -9.72 31.22
CA ILE A 212 10.31 -11.08 30.67
C ILE A 212 9.93 -12.12 31.72
N ALA A 213 10.40 -11.93 32.96
CA ALA A 213 10.13 -12.85 34.07
C ALA A 213 8.62 -12.95 34.40
N THR A 214 7.86 -11.88 34.17
CA THR A 214 6.40 -11.84 34.34
C THR A 214 5.61 -12.18 33.07
N CYS A 215 6.28 -12.66 32.01
CA CYS A 215 5.68 -13.02 30.72
C CYS A 215 4.89 -11.87 30.04
N GLN A 216 5.23 -10.60 30.33
CA GLN A 216 4.60 -9.44 29.68
C GLN A 216 5.12 -9.23 28.25
N GLY A 217 6.29 -9.81 27.93
CA GLY A 217 6.87 -9.81 26.59
C GLY A 217 8.04 -8.83 26.43
N TRP A 218 8.83 -9.04 25.37
CA TRP A 218 10.08 -8.32 25.10
C TRP A 218 9.88 -6.86 24.66
N GLY A 219 8.71 -6.52 24.12
CA GLY A 219 8.38 -5.15 23.70
C GLY A 219 8.25 -4.15 24.86
N TRP A 220 8.00 -4.63 26.08
CA TRP A 220 7.87 -3.78 27.28
C TRP A 220 9.21 -3.38 27.90
N LEU A 221 10.29 -4.10 27.61
CA LEU A 221 11.62 -3.84 28.18
C LEU A 221 12.10 -2.39 28.02
N PRO A 222 12.08 -1.77 26.83
CA PRO A 222 12.57 -0.40 26.71
C PRO A 222 11.73 0.59 27.51
N LEU A 223 10.41 0.40 27.60
CA LEU A 223 9.54 1.26 28.42
C LEU A 223 9.83 1.08 29.92
N TRP A 224 10.02 -0.17 30.34
CA TRP A 224 10.38 -0.52 31.71
C TRP A 224 11.74 0.05 32.12
N TRP A 225 12.76 -0.07 31.26
CA TRP A 225 14.08 0.49 31.51
C TRP A 225 14.04 2.02 31.57
N LEU A 226 13.30 2.67 30.66
CA LEU A 226 13.12 4.12 30.72
C LEU A 226 12.45 4.54 32.04
N ALA A 227 11.46 3.79 32.54
CA ALA A 227 10.80 4.08 33.82
C ALA A 227 11.74 3.88 35.03
N LEU A 228 12.46 2.76 35.08
CA LEU A 228 13.45 2.48 36.12
C LEU A 228 14.55 3.53 36.19
N LEU A 229 15.10 3.87 35.04
CA LEU A 229 16.25 4.76 34.94
C LEU A 229 15.85 6.24 35.01
N PHE A 230 14.55 6.54 34.92
CA PHE A 230 14.05 7.91 34.92
C PHE A 230 14.55 8.72 36.14
N VAL A 231 14.71 8.09 37.29
CA VAL A 231 15.24 8.75 38.51
C VAL A 231 16.68 9.23 38.31
N TYR A 232 17.51 8.42 37.63
CA TYR A 232 18.93 8.67 37.41
C TYR A 232 19.22 9.62 36.23
N MET A 233 18.25 9.81 35.33
CA MET A 233 18.42 10.63 34.13
C MET A 233 18.55 12.13 34.42
N GLY A 234 19.40 12.78 33.62
CA GLY A 234 19.52 14.24 33.55
C GLY A 234 18.28 14.91 32.91
N ARG A 235 18.20 16.25 32.98
CA ARG A 235 17.05 17.01 32.44
C ARG A 235 16.87 16.82 30.94
N VAL A 236 17.97 16.74 30.18
CA VAL A 236 17.95 16.54 28.72
C VAL A 236 17.50 15.13 28.37
N GLU A 237 18.03 14.11 29.04
CA GLU A 237 17.66 12.70 28.83
C GLU A 237 16.19 12.43 29.13
N LYS A 238 15.66 13.06 30.19
CA LYS A 238 14.22 13.04 30.51
C LYS A 238 13.39 13.66 29.39
N ALA A 239 13.79 14.83 28.90
CA ALA A 239 13.09 15.50 27.81
C ALA A 239 13.10 14.67 26.52
N VAL A 240 14.25 14.08 26.16
CA VAL A 240 14.38 13.19 24.99
C VAL A 240 13.53 11.93 25.14
N SER A 241 13.55 11.28 26.30
CA SER A 241 12.75 10.08 26.56
C SER A 241 11.25 10.36 26.45
N ILE A 242 10.79 11.46 27.04
CA ILE A 242 9.38 11.89 26.94
C ILE A 242 9.03 12.21 25.48
N ALA A 243 9.90 12.94 24.76
CA ALA A 243 9.66 13.29 23.36
C ALA A 243 9.52 12.04 22.46
N VAL A 244 10.37 11.02 22.66
CA VAL A 244 10.28 9.74 21.93
C VAL A 244 8.98 9.00 22.26
N LEU A 245 8.58 8.95 23.52
CA LEU A 245 7.31 8.33 23.93
C LEU A 245 6.09 9.06 23.34
N VAL A 246 6.10 10.39 23.35
CA VAL A 246 5.03 11.20 22.74
C VAL A 246 4.98 10.99 21.23
N ALA A 247 6.12 10.95 20.55
CA ALA A 247 6.19 10.65 19.13
C ALA A 247 5.65 9.25 18.79
N PHE A 248 5.97 8.26 19.64
CA PHE A 248 5.46 6.89 19.49
C PHE A 248 3.93 6.82 19.63
N VAL A 249 3.35 7.50 20.62
CA VAL A 249 1.89 7.55 20.83
C VAL A 249 1.19 8.38 19.73
N ALA A 250 1.79 9.50 19.32
CA ALA A 250 1.24 10.39 18.30
C ALA A 250 1.22 9.76 16.89
N ALA A 251 2.07 8.76 16.63
CA ALA A 251 2.01 7.96 15.42
C ALA A 251 0.70 7.16 15.30
N GLY A 252 0.06 6.80 16.43
CA GLY A 252 -1.17 6.00 16.47
C GLY A 252 -2.41 6.67 15.87
N PRO A 253 -2.78 7.91 16.26
CA PRO A 253 -3.92 8.63 15.69
C PRO A 253 -3.78 8.93 14.18
N ALA A 254 -2.56 9.05 13.66
CA ALA A 254 -2.33 9.19 12.22
C ALA A 254 -2.77 7.93 11.45
N VAL A 255 -2.70 6.75 12.08
CA VAL A 255 -3.20 5.48 11.53
C VAL A 255 -4.73 5.46 11.49
N ALA A 256 -5.38 5.86 12.59
CA ALA A 256 -6.84 5.80 12.69
C ALA A 256 -7.55 6.73 11.69
N ARG A 257 -6.98 7.92 11.44
CA ARG A 257 -7.54 8.89 10.48
C ARG A 257 -7.35 8.49 9.01
N SER A 258 -6.46 7.53 8.73
CA SER A 258 -6.25 6.99 7.38
C SER A 258 -7.18 5.82 7.03
N ALA A 259 -7.90 5.27 8.02
CA ALA A 259 -8.77 4.10 7.89
C ALA A 259 -10.27 4.47 7.81
N SER A 260 -10.62 5.75 7.96
CA SER A 260 -11.96 6.34 7.84
C SER A 260 -12.10 7.14 6.56
#